data_AF-A0A1H6RTH6-F1
#
_entry.id   AF-A0A1H6RTH6-F1
#
_cell.length_a   1.000
_cell.length_b   1.000
_cell.length_c   1.000
_cell.angle_alpha   90.00
_cell.angle_beta   90.00
_cell.angle_gamma   90.00
#
_symmetry.space_group_name_H-M   'P 1'
#
loop_
_entity.id
_entity.type
_entity.pdbx_description
1 polymer ?
#
loop_
_entity_poly.entity_id
_entity_poly.type
_entity_poly.pdbx_seq_one_letter_code
_entity_poly.pdbx_strand_id
1 'polypeptide(L)' 'MKNDEKAMIILEHMEKYLQIDWAFEEFYIKGIMNGLRKIDEKEKGELHGDKDTRRN' A
#
# COMPACT_ATOMS: atom_id res chain seq x y z
N MET A 1 -8.87 10.09 6.38
CA MET A 1 -9.26 8.68 6.13
C MET A 1 -8.22 7.78 6.77
N LYS A 2 -8.67 6.78 7.55
CA LYS A 2 -7.79 5.78 8.17
C LYS A 2 -7.25 4.81 7.11
N ASN A 3 -6.14 4.12 7.41
CA ASN A 3 -5.54 3.19 6.46
C ASN A 3 -6.43 1.97 6.18
N ASP A 4 -7.26 1.58 7.14
CA ASP A 4 -8.20 0.46 6.98
C ASP A 4 -9.33 0.83 6.00
N GLU A 5 -9.84 2.06 6.09
CA GLU A 5 -10.84 2.60 5.14
C GLU A 5 -10.26 2.69 3.72
N LYS A 6 -9.00 3.12 3.58
CA LYS A 6 -8.28 3.10 2.30
C LYS A 6 -8.18 1.69 1.73
N ALA A 7 -7.84 0.72 2.58
CA ALA A 7 -7.66 -0.66 2.17
C ALA A 7 -8.97 -1.28 1.67
N MET A 8 -10.09 -1.01 2.34
CA MET A 8 -11.41 -1.48 1.91
C MET A 8 -11.81 -0.91 0.55
N ILE A 9 -11.65 0.41 0.33
CA ILE A 9 -11.97 1.05 -0.96
C ILE A 9 -11.17 0.44 -2.11
N ILE A 10 -9.90 0.10 -1.87
CA ILE A 10 -9.04 -0.56 -2.85
C ILE A 10 -9.55 -1.98 -3.14
N LEU A 11 -9.87 -2.75 -2.11
CA LEU A 11 -10.38 -4.12 -2.26
C LEU A 11 -11.70 -4.16 -3.06
N GLU A 12 -12.65 -3.28 -2.74
CA GLU A 12 -13.90 -3.12 -3.49
C GLU A 12 -13.66 -2.73 -4.95
N HIS A 13 -12.64 -1.90 -5.22
CA HIS A 13 -12.28 -1.56 -6.60
C HIS A 13 -11.62 -2.70 -7.36
N MET A 14 -10.89 -3.58 -6.67
CA MET A 14 -10.28 -4.76 -7.29
C MET A 14 -11.33 -5.73 -7.82
N GLU A 15 -12.53 -5.79 -7.23
CA GLU A 15 -13.64 -6.64 -7.71
C GLU A 15 -14.06 -6.34 -9.16
N LYS A 16 -13.82 -5.12 -9.64
CA LYS A 16 -14.10 -4.75 -11.04
C LYS A 16 -13.21 -5.49 -12.04
N TYR A 17 -12.07 -6.02 -11.58
CA TYR A 17 -11.05 -6.62 -12.44
C TYR A 17 -10.69 -8.06 -12.02
N LEU A 18 -11.02 -8.46 -10.79
CA LEU A 18 -10.69 -9.74 -10.21
C LEU A 18 -11.90 -10.28 -9.44
N GLN A 19 -12.12 -11.59 -9.49
CA GLN A 19 -13.06 -12.22 -8.56
C GLN A 19 -12.39 -12.28 -7.18
N ILE A 20 -13.00 -11.63 -6.19
CA ILE A 20 -12.53 -11.61 -4.81
C ILE A 20 -13.27 -12.67 -4.00
N ASP A 21 -12.52 -13.48 -3.26
CA ASP A 21 -13.08 -14.39 -2.27
C ASP A 21 -13.12 -13.69 -0.90
N TRP A 22 -14.31 -13.22 -0.52
CA TRP A 22 -14.53 -12.51 0.74
C TRP A 22 -14.21 -13.34 1.99
N ALA A 23 -14.05 -14.66 1.89
CA ALA A 23 -13.53 -15.46 2.99
C ALA A 23 -12.08 -15.09 3.38
N PHE A 24 -11.34 -14.45 2.47
CA PHE A 24 -9.96 -14.00 2.67
C PHE A 24 -9.83 -12.48 2.89
N GLU A 25 -10.93 -11.76 3.14
CA GLU A 25 -10.95 -10.31 3.32
C GLU A 25 -9.84 -9.80 4.25
N GLU A 26 -9.68 -10.40 5.44
CA GLU A 26 -8.66 -9.98 6.41
C GLU A 26 -7.24 -10.05 5.85
N PHE A 27 -6.94 -11.06 5.02
CA PHE A 27 -5.64 -11.20 4.38
C PHE A 27 -5.42 -10.15 3.29
N TYR A 28 -6.45 -9.85 2.50
CA TYR A 28 -6.38 -8.80 1.49
C TYR A 28 -6.19 -7.43 2.12
N ILE A 29 -6.97 -7.10 3.16
CA ILE A 29 -6.84 -5.85 3.90
C ILE A 29 -5.43 -5.71 4.48
N LYS A 30 -4.91 -6.75 5.15
CA LYS A 30 -3.52 -6.75 5.66
C LYS A 30 -2.48 -6.52 4.54
N GLY A 31 -2.65 -7.20 3.40
CA GLY A 31 -1.76 -7.06 2.24
C GLY A 31 -1.77 -5.64 1.68
N ILE A 32 -2.95 -5.06 1.46
CA ILE A 32 -3.14 -3.71 0.94
C ILE A 32 -2.57 -2.68 1.91
N MET A 33 -2.85 -2.80 3.22
CA MET A 33 -2.28 -1.92 4.24
C MET A 33 -0.75 -1.94 4.24
N ASN A 34 -0.13 -3.12 4.10
CA ASN A 34 1.32 -3.23 4.01
C ASN A 34 1.87 -2.56 2.73
N GLY A 35 1.16 -2.70 1.61
CA GLY A 35 1.46 -1.99 0.37
C GLY A 35 1.42 -0.47 0.54
N LEU A 36 0.34 0.07 1.13
CA LEU A 36 0.21 1.50 1.42
C LEU A 36 1.35 2.01 2.32
N ARG A 37 1.71 1.25 3.36
CA ARG A 37 2.83 1.61 4.24
C ARG A 37 4.15 1.65 3.48
N LYS A 38 4.43 0.67 2.61
CA LYS A 38 5.66 0.67 1.79
C LYS A 38 5.72 1.85 0.82
N ILE A 39 4.58 2.27 0.28
CA ILE A 39 4.49 3.48 -0.55
C ILE A 39 4.85 4.71 0.29
N ASP A 40 4.21 4.89 1.45
CA ASP A 40 4.51 6.00 2.37
C ASP A 40 6.00 6.01 2.79
N GLU A 41 6.57 4.84 3.10
CA GLU A 41 8.00 4.68 3.44
C GLU A 41 8.89 5.09 2.28
N LYS A 42 8.57 4.69 1.05
CA LYS A 42 9.33 5.04 -0.15
C LYS A 42 9.24 6.55 -0.45
N GLU A 43 8.04 7.13 -0.39
CA GLU A 43 7.85 8.57 -0.62
C GLU A 43 8.56 9.41 0.44
N LYS A 44 8.54 8.99 1.70
CA LYS A 44 9.30 9.65 2.80
C LYS A 44 10.81 9.40 2.72
N GLY A 45 11.22 8.23 2.24
CA GLY A 45 12.62 7.87 2.02
C GLY A 45 13.24 8.61 0.84
N GLU A 46 12.50 8.80 -0.25
CA GLU A 46 12.88 9.66 -1.39
C GLU A 46 13.01 11.13 -0.96
N LEU A 47 12.25 11.59 0.04
CA LEU A 47 12.45 12.92 0.67
C LEU A 47 13.71 13.02 1.55
N HIS A 48 14.32 11.90 1.95
CA HIS A 48 15.55 11.84 2.76
C HIS A 48 16.78 11.28 2.02
N GLY A 49 16.63 10.86 0.76
CA GLY A 49 17.59 10.02 0.03
C GLY A 49 18.39 10.69 -1.09
N ASP A 50 18.38 12.02 -1.24
CA ASP A 50 19.21 12.72 -2.25
C ASP A 50 20.37 13.53 -1.64
N LYS A 51 21.09 12.95 -0.67
CA LYS A 51 22.30 13.57 -0.11
C LYS A 51 23.55 12.70 -0.01
N ASP A 52 23.57 11.46 -0.52
CA ASP A 52 24.76 10.63 -0.25
C ASP A 52 25.20 9.64 -1.35
N THR A 53 25.09 10.02 -2.62
CA THR A 53 25.90 9.36 -3.67
C THR A 53 26.45 10.37 -4.69
N ARG A 54 27.30 11.28 -4.21
CA ARG A 54 28.41 11.88 -4.99
C ARG A 54 29.73 11.72 -4.22
N ARG A 55 30.33 10.53 -4.33
CA ARG A 55 31.74 10.16 -4.03
C ARG A 55 31.75 8.62 -4.19
N ASN A 56 32.54 7.97 -5.03
CA ASN A 56 33.81 8.28 -5.69
C ASN A 56 33.80 7.67 -7.09
#